data_AF-A0A8J5FK77-F1
#
_entry.id   AF-A0A8J5FK77-F1
#
_cell.length_a   1.000
_cell.length_b   1.000
_cell.length_c   1.000
_cell.angle_alpha   90.00
_cell.angle_beta   90.00
_cell.angle_gamma   90.00
#
_symmetry.space_group_name_H-M   'P 1'
#
loop_
_entity.id
_entity.type
_entity.pdbx_description
1 polymer ?
#
loop_
_entity_poly.entity_id
_entity_poly.type
_entity_poly.pdbx_seq_one_letter_code
_entity_poly.pdbx_strand_id
1 'polypeptide(L)'
;MVPFTKFGIHSLGKTKSPGPNARQLAPSLAKKPKGLVGGPHEQNMAAGRREKQETRKLDSSTTEANYWIVWKQRRHGVSVMIRSGFAASLALWSVVHVVVFTEGLPMAAAAGRIDSGDDDASIKHYYYTQHQRTVDAIARRHAAEFSPSPSPSSSLLPSYGADPTGKADSTAAIGKAIAEACAAATGQWLIAGVNNLGGAEVQLDGGLYLIDEPITLPVGSGNIKIHGGSLRASDEFPTDHYLIELSASQNGNSQTTSSGYNYEYVTLRGLMLDANYRGGGITIVDALRTVIDDCYIVHFASEGVSVHSGHETLIRASFIGQHITAGADPGERNFSGTGINLAGNDNIVTDVVIFSASVGVLVSGQANILTGVHCYNKANGFGGTGIYLKLPGLTQTRITNCYLDYTSIVAEDPVQLLISGSFFLGNANVVLKSVNGVAKGVDIVDNMFAGGGSGVDIVTLDGNFTSVDQVNVDRNTAEGMTVRATAAQAAVAGNGTKWTVDFSTVLLFPDRIGHVQYSLQSDTAFFRHALRNVSGNTVVIESDVAMQATVHVDVNQAPANGVIRKKVGILMEAVAEIDWEQLPNSTDSAMNEIGNDVLSLN
;
A
#
# COMPACT_ATOMS: atom_id res chain seq x y z
N MET A 1 -35.85 -20.10 60.52
CA MET A 1 -34.47 -20.35 60.03
C MET A 1 -34.37 -19.63 58.68
N VAL A 2 -33.81 -18.42 58.51
CA VAL A 2 -32.87 -17.60 59.33
C VAL A 2 -31.48 -18.27 59.43
N PRO A 3 -30.34 -17.61 59.06
CA PRO A 3 -30.22 -16.42 58.18
C PRO A 3 -28.92 -16.23 57.32
N PHE A 4 -28.97 -15.23 56.42
CA PHE A 4 -28.02 -14.14 56.09
C PHE A 4 -26.50 -14.23 56.39
N THR A 5 -25.64 -13.69 55.52
CA THR A 5 -25.20 -12.26 55.43
C THR A 5 -24.45 -12.01 54.09
N LYS A 6 -24.33 -10.83 53.42
CA LYS A 6 -24.76 -9.41 53.54
C LYS A 6 -24.31 -8.63 54.78
N PHE A 7 -23.67 -7.44 54.72
CA PHE A 7 -23.48 -6.36 53.70
C PHE A 7 -22.05 -5.75 53.85
N GLY A 8 -21.52 -4.82 53.04
CA GLY A 8 -22.07 -3.49 52.74
C GLY A 8 -21.17 -2.58 51.89
N ILE A 9 -21.77 -1.46 51.43
CA ILE A 9 -21.23 -0.44 50.52
C ILE A 9 -21.31 0.93 51.21
N HIS A 10 -20.33 1.81 51.02
CA HIS A 10 -20.42 3.29 50.95
C HIS A 10 -19.00 3.86 50.85
N SER A 11 -18.65 5.01 50.25
CA SER A 11 -19.09 5.81 49.10
C SER A 11 -18.37 7.18 49.21
N LEU A 12 -17.89 7.75 48.10
CA LEU A 12 -17.62 9.19 47.88
C LEU A 12 -16.59 9.92 48.78
N GLY A 13 -15.52 10.49 48.19
CA GLY A 13 -14.53 11.31 48.92
C GLY A 13 -13.52 12.06 48.05
N LYS A 14 -13.96 13.18 47.47
CA LYS A 14 -13.21 14.16 46.66
C LYS A 14 -11.77 14.56 47.10
N THR A 15 -10.97 14.89 46.09
CA THR A 15 -9.98 16.02 45.97
C THR A 15 -8.49 15.91 46.36
N LYS A 16 -7.71 16.61 45.50
CA LYS A 16 -6.40 17.29 45.67
C LYS A 16 -5.09 16.52 45.47
N SER A 17 -4.50 16.81 44.30
CA SER A 17 -3.06 16.94 44.06
C SER A 17 -2.32 17.80 45.10
N PRO A 18 -1.00 17.61 45.22
CA PRO A 18 -0.11 18.73 44.92
C PRO A 18 1.04 18.38 43.97
N GLY A 19 1.54 19.43 43.30
CA GLY A 19 2.71 19.38 42.42
C GLY A 19 4.06 19.54 43.15
N PRO A 20 5.10 20.05 42.47
CA PRO A 20 6.44 19.47 42.54
C PRO A 20 7.40 20.20 43.48
N ASN A 21 8.52 19.53 43.81
CA ASN A 21 9.70 20.17 44.39
C ASN A 21 10.95 19.79 43.59
N ALA A 22 11.62 20.81 43.04
CA ALA A 22 12.92 20.67 42.39
C ALA A 22 14.05 20.99 43.38
N ARG A 23 15.16 20.24 43.32
CA ARG A 23 16.52 20.61 43.76
C ARG A 23 17.50 19.78 42.91
N GLN A 24 18.17 20.38 41.94
CA GLN A 24 19.42 21.15 42.04
C GLN A 24 20.71 20.32 42.23
N LEU A 25 21.58 20.49 41.24
CA LEU A 25 23.05 20.49 41.26
C LEU A 25 23.81 19.14 41.28
N ALA A 26 24.65 19.02 40.24
CA ALA A 26 25.68 18.00 40.00
C ALA A 26 27.04 18.46 40.61
N PRO A 27 28.24 17.93 40.25
CA PRO A 27 28.57 16.72 39.47
C PRO A 27 29.62 15.80 40.14
N SER A 28 29.84 14.58 39.60
CA SER A 28 30.97 13.73 39.99
C SER A 28 31.72 13.06 38.82
N LEU A 29 32.87 13.66 38.50
CA LEU A 29 34.16 13.06 38.12
C LEU A 29 34.21 11.71 37.38
N ALA A 30 34.79 11.77 36.18
CA ALA A 30 35.25 10.62 35.39
C ALA A 30 36.40 9.82 36.04
N LYS A 31 36.47 8.51 35.74
CA LYS A 31 37.67 7.68 35.89
C LYS A 31 37.90 6.80 34.66
N LYS A 32 39.13 6.82 34.15
CA LYS A 32 39.67 5.90 33.14
C LYS A 32 40.04 4.55 33.78
N PRO A 33 39.99 3.42 33.06
CA PRO A 33 40.74 2.21 33.42
C PRO A 33 42.14 2.16 32.77
N LYS A 34 43.11 1.58 33.48
CA LYS A 34 44.31 0.91 32.93
C LYS A 34 44.00 -0.61 32.94
N GLY A 35 44.43 -1.44 31.98
CA GLY A 35 45.78 -2.02 31.89
C GLY A 35 46.08 -2.95 33.09
N LEU A 36 46.50 -4.23 32.96
CA LEU A 36 47.22 -4.94 31.90
C LEU A 36 47.23 -6.48 32.14
N VAL A 37 47.46 -7.26 31.07
CA VAL A 37 48.23 -8.55 30.98
C VAL A 37 47.72 -9.85 31.67
N GLY A 38 47.71 -10.95 30.88
CA GLY A 38 47.83 -12.33 31.38
C GLY A 38 47.10 -13.40 30.52
N GLY A 39 47.79 -14.07 29.58
CA GLY A 39 47.35 -15.36 28.98
C GLY A 39 48.20 -16.52 29.52
N PRO A 40 48.36 -17.66 28.81
CA PRO A 40 47.50 -18.26 27.76
C PRO A 40 47.14 -19.74 28.08
N HIS A 41 46.25 -20.38 27.30
CA HIS A 41 46.36 -21.82 26.98
C HIS A 41 45.51 -22.23 25.77
N GLU A 42 45.97 -23.26 25.06
CA GLU A 42 45.43 -23.81 23.80
C GLU A 42 44.25 -24.76 24.01
N GLN A 43 43.36 -24.93 23.01
CA GLN A 43 43.37 -26.11 22.12
C GLN A 43 42.23 -26.12 21.08
N ASN A 44 42.63 -26.32 19.82
CA ASN A 44 41.97 -27.08 18.73
C ASN A 44 40.44 -27.29 18.72
N MET A 45 39.79 -26.90 17.62
CA MET A 45 39.64 -27.78 16.44
C MET A 45 39.34 -26.97 15.17
N ALA A 46 39.84 -27.45 14.02
CA ALA A 46 39.66 -26.82 12.72
C ALA A 46 39.32 -27.85 11.63
N ALA A 47 38.32 -27.54 10.81
CA ALA A 47 38.05 -28.14 9.50
C ALA A 47 37.20 -27.15 8.67
N GLY A 48 37.42 -26.92 7.37
CA GLY A 48 38.53 -27.39 6.53
C GLY A 48 38.15 -27.65 5.07
N ARG A 49 38.00 -26.60 4.25
CA ARG A 49 38.07 -26.53 2.75
C ARG A 49 37.66 -25.08 2.37
N ARG A 50 38.49 -24.17 1.84
CA ARG A 50 39.38 -24.17 0.66
C ARG A 50 38.66 -24.49 -0.66
N GLU A 51 38.38 -23.44 -1.42
CA GLU A 51 38.52 -23.45 -2.89
C GLU A 51 39.22 -22.17 -3.36
N LYS A 52 39.77 -22.19 -4.58
CA LYS A 52 40.86 -21.31 -5.02
C LYS A 52 40.41 -19.94 -5.51
N GLN A 53 41.21 -18.92 -5.20
CA GLN A 53 41.27 -17.67 -5.94
C GLN A 53 42.52 -17.69 -6.83
N GLU A 54 42.38 -17.66 -8.16
CA GLU A 54 43.50 -17.47 -9.08
C GLU A 54 43.45 -16.07 -9.67
N THR A 55 44.55 -15.32 -9.52
CA THR A 55 44.72 -13.97 -10.05
C THR A 55 45.59 -13.99 -11.30
N ARG A 56 45.13 -13.33 -12.38
CA ARG A 56 45.96 -13.03 -13.55
C ARG A 56 45.61 -11.66 -14.15
N LYS A 57 46.52 -10.70 -13.94
CA LYS A 57 46.86 -9.65 -14.92
C LYS A 57 47.95 -10.24 -15.84
N LEU A 58 48.22 -9.80 -17.06
CA LEU A 58 47.84 -8.63 -17.88
C LEU A 58 48.13 -9.05 -19.34
N ASP A 59 47.41 -8.53 -20.35
CA ASP A 59 47.95 -7.65 -21.42
C ASP A 59 46.89 -7.35 -22.50
N SER A 60 47.23 -6.43 -23.38
CA SER A 60 46.43 -5.74 -24.38
C SER A 60 46.76 -6.18 -25.81
N SER A 61 45.76 -6.23 -26.70
CA SER A 61 45.81 -5.75 -28.11
C SER A 61 44.72 -6.36 -29.02
N THR A 62 43.91 -5.47 -29.61
CA THR A 62 43.32 -5.51 -30.97
C THR A 62 42.48 -6.69 -31.52
N THR A 63 41.68 -6.29 -32.52
CA THR A 63 40.98 -7.06 -33.58
C THR A 63 39.62 -7.71 -33.29
N GLU A 64 38.67 -7.33 -34.15
CA GLU A 64 37.33 -7.89 -34.29
C GLU A 64 37.40 -9.36 -34.72
N ALA A 65 36.53 -10.21 -34.16
CA ALA A 65 36.25 -11.53 -34.72
C ALA A 65 34.80 -11.95 -34.47
N ASN A 66 34.08 -12.21 -35.56
CA ASN A 66 32.72 -12.74 -35.57
C ASN A 66 32.66 -14.12 -34.89
N TYR A 67 31.73 -14.33 -33.96
CA TYR A 67 31.35 -15.66 -33.51
C TYR A 67 30.10 -16.16 -34.23
N TRP A 68 30.29 -17.20 -35.03
CA TRP A 68 29.21 -17.97 -35.65
C TRP A 68 28.67 -18.99 -34.65
N ILE A 69 27.36 -19.03 -34.44
CA ILE A 69 26.69 -20.18 -33.83
C ILE A 69 25.95 -20.94 -34.95
N VAL A 70 26.41 -22.15 -35.22
CA VAL A 70 25.85 -23.03 -36.26
C VAL A 70 24.68 -23.82 -35.69
N TRP A 71 23.45 -23.49 -36.12
CA TRP A 71 22.30 -24.39 -35.99
C TRP A 71 22.05 -25.15 -37.30
N LYS A 72 22.04 -26.48 -37.21
CA LYS A 72 21.96 -27.39 -38.35
C LYS A 72 20.53 -27.91 -38.54
N GLN A 73 19.67 -27.10 -39.15
CA GLN A 73 18.30 -27.51 -39.49
C GLN A 73 18.24 -28.08 -40.93
N ARG A 74 17.70 -29.29 -41.09
CA ARG A 74 17.45 -29.90 -42.41
C ARG A 74 16.03 -29.58 -42.88
N ARG A 75 15.94 -29.27 -44.19
CA ARG A 75 14.80 -29.30 -45.14
C ARG A 75 13.53 -29.97 -44.61
N HIS A 76 12.31 -29.49 -44.87
CA HIS A 76 11.79 -28.89 -46.12
C HIS A 76 10.97 -27.59 -45.83
N GLY A 77 10.73 -26.67 -46.77
CA GLY A 77 11.12 -26.62 -48.17
C GLY A 77 10.09 -25.96 -49.10
N VAL A 78 9.76 -24.68 -48.89
CA VAL A 78 9.11 -23.81 -49.90
C VAL A 78 9.74 -22.42 -49.83
N SER A 79 10.11 -21.85 -50.97
CA SER A 79 10.54 -20.44 -51.07
C SER A 79 9.55 -19.68 -51.94
N VAL A 80 9.09 -18.52 -51.46
CA VAL A 80 8.50 -17.47 -52.30
C VAL A 80 9.36 -16.23 -52.11
N MET A 81 9.78 -15.64 -53.23
CA MET A 81 10.67 -14.48 -53.27
C MET A 81 9.85 -13.26 -53.68
N ILE A 82 9.83 -12.21 -52.85
CA ILE A 82 9.42 -10.87 -53.26
C ILE A 82 10.57 -9.91 -52.95
N ARG A 83 10.87 -9.06 -53.93
CA ARG A 83 12.04 -8.18 -53.99
C ARG A 83 11.60 -6.78 -53.57
N SER A 84 12.29 -6.17 -52.61
CA SER A 84 12.23 -4.71 -52.40
C SER A 84 13.55 -4.08 -52.84
N GLY A 85 13.47 -2.85 -53.33
CA GLY A 85 14.63 -2.09 -53.80
C GLY A 85 14.34 -0.61 -53.69
N PHE A 86 15.42 0.17 -53.55
CA PHE A 86 15.46 1.60 -53.23
C PHE A 86 14.96 1.99 -51.82
N ALA A 87 15.52 2.97 -51.10
CA ALA A 87 16.90 3.43 -50.84
C ALA A 87 16.82 4.87 -50.31
N ALA A 88 17.33 5.10 -49.09
CA ALA A 88 17.62 6.41 -48.47
C ALA A 88 16.38 7.34 -48.24
N SER A 89 16.31 8.18 -47.19
CA SER A 89 17.32 8.69 -46.26
C SER A 89 16.70 9.01 -44.87
N LEU A 90 17.54 9.51 -43.95
CA LEU A 90 17.27 9.98 -42.56
C LEU A 90 17.19 8.88 -41.49
N ALA A 91 18.15 8.98 -40.57
CA ALA A 91 18.26 8.12 -39.39
C ALA A 91 17.48 8.70 -38.22
N LEU A 92 16.62 7.88 -37.62
CA LEU A 92 16.07 8.07 -36.28
C LEU A 92 16.31 6.76 -35.53
N TRP A 93 16.87 6.86 -34.32
CA TRP A 93 17.21 5.70 -33.51
C TRP A 93 15.93 4.98 -33.07
N SER A 94 15.69 3.79 -33.60
CA SER A 94 14.61 2.91 -33.14
C SER A 94 15.16 1.93 -32.11
N VAL A 95 14.67 2.02 -30.88
CA VAL A 95 14.93 1.01 -29.85
C VAL A 95 14.17 -0.27 -30.21
N VAL A 96 14.89 -1.29 -30.65
CA VAL A 96 14.32 -2.62 -30.92
C VAL A 96 14.17 -3.36 -29.59
N HIS A 97 12.94 -3.43 -29.08
CA HIS A 97 12.61 -4.38 -28.01
C HIS A 97 12.50 -5.79 -28.59
N VAL A 98 13.41 -6.67 -28.20
CA VAL A 98 13.38 -8.09 -28.56
C VAL A 98 12.44 -8.81 -27.59
N VAL A 99 11.24 -9.15 -28.05
CA VAL A 99 10.32 -10.04 -27.31
C VAL A 99 10.77 -11.49 -27.53
N VAL A 100 11.25 -12.14 -26.47
CA VAL A 100 11.58 -13.57 -26.48
C VAL A 100 10.36 -14.36 -26.02
N PHE A 101 9.71 -15.07 -26.93
CA PHE A 101 8.73 -16.10 -26.58
C PHE A 101 9.44 -17.42 -26.26
N THR A 102 9.35 -17.87 -25.02
CA THR A 102 9.71 -19.24 -24.62
C THR A 102 8.45 -20.11 -24.57
N GLU A 103 8.13 -20.77 -25.67
CA GLU A 103 7.14 -21.86 -25.67
C GLU A 103 7.79 -23.18 -25.23
N GLY A 104 7.08 -23.92 -24.37
CA GLY A 104 7.21 -25.38 -24.29
C GLY A 104 7.87 -25.98 -23.03
N LEU A 105 7.04 -26.35 -22.06
CA LEU A 105 7.19 -27.60 -21.29
C LEU A 105 5.80 -28.25 -21.09
N PRO A 106 5.72 -29.58 -20.90
CA PRO A 106 4.52 -30.34 -21.28
C PRO A 106 3.46 -30.47 -20.17
N MET A 107 2.19 -30.44 -20.58
CA MET A 107 1.10 -30.93 -19.72
C MET A 107 1.13 -32.46 -19.62
N ALA A 108 1.10 -32.96 -18.38
CA ALA A 108 0.61 -34.31 -18.08
C ALA A 108 -0.90 -34.24 -17.81
N ALA A 109 -1.67 -35.14 -18.42
CA ALA A 109 -3.12 -35.06 -18.42
C ALA A 109 -3.77 -35.57 -17.13
N ALA A 110 -4.78 -34.84 -16.64
CA ALA A 110 -5.85 -35.37 -15.79
C ALA A 110 -7.19 -34.95 -16.41
N ALA A 111 -7.96 -35.92 -16.89
CA ALA A 111 -9.23 -35.65 -17.58
C ALA A 111 -10.37 -35.49 -16.57
N GLY A 112 -10.95 -34.29 -16.51
CA GLY A 112 -12.14 -33.97 -15.71
C GLY A 112 -12.90 -32.83 -16.38
N ARG A 113 -13.89 -33.18 -17.22
CA ARG A 113 -14.60 -32.23 -18.09
C ARG A 113 -15.72 -31.52 -17.33
N ILE A 114 -15.52 -30.26 -16.97
CA ILE A 114 -16.58 -29.31 -16.60
C ILE A 114 -16.42 -28.06 -17.47
N ASP A 115 -17.55 -27.46 -17.85
CA ASP A 115 -17.67 -26.43 -18.88
C ASP A 115 -17.80 -25.04 -18.23
N SER A 116 -16.78 -24.20 -18.38
CA SER A 116 -16.79 -22.79 -17.93
C SER A 116 -15.66 -21.99 -18.62
N GLY A 117 -15.80 -21.77 -19.93
CA GLY A 117 -14.76 -21.12 -20.75
C GLY A 117 -14.60 -19.61 -20.59
N ASP A 118 -15.51 -18.93 -19.88
CA ASP A 118 -15.59 -17.47 -19.85
C ASP A 118 -14.74 -16.81 -18.74
N ASP A 119 -14.51 -17.48 -17.60
CA ASP A 119 -13.88 -16.85 -16.43
C ASP A 119 -12.38 -16.57 -16.63
N ASP A 120 -11.61 -17.54 -17.16
CA ASP A 120 -10.17 -17.38 -17.44
C ASP A 120 -9.90 -16.32 -18.53
N ALA A 121 -10.80 -16.20 -19.52
CA ALA A 121 -10.75 -15.14 -20.52
C ALA A 121 -11.00 -13.75 -19.91
N SER A 122 -11.97 -13.64 -18.99
CA SER A 122 -12.29 -12.37 -18.32
C SER A 122 -11.15 -11.85 -17.44
N ILE A 123 -10.48 -12.74 -16.69
CA ILE A 123 -9.36 -12.40 -15.82
C ILE A 123 -8.15 -11.94 -16.66
N LYS A 124 -7.82 -12.68 -17.73
CA LYS A 124 -6.74 -12.28 -18.66
C LYS A 124 -7.04 -10.95 -19.36
N HIS A 125 -8.29 -10.71 -19.75
CA HIS A 125 -8.72 -9.45 -20.33
C HIS A 125 -8.61 -8.27 -19.34
N TYR A 126 -8.94 -8.49 -18.05
CA TYR A 126 -8.78 -7.49 -17.00
C TYR A 126 -7.31 -7.08 -16.83
N TYR A 127 -6.39 -8.03 -16.61
CA TYR A 127 -4.96 -7.73 -16.43
C TYR A 127 -4.33 -7.10 -17.68
N TYR A 128 -4.68 -7.59 -18.88
CA TYR A 128 -4.23 -6.98 -20.13
C TYR A 128 -4.73 -5.52 -20.27
N THR A 129 -5.99 -5.25 -19.92
CA THR A 129 -6.57 -3.90 -19.97
C THR A 129 -5.93 -2.97 -18.95
N GLN A 130 -5.61 -3.43 -17.74
CA GLN A 130 -4.90 -2.61 -16.76
C GLN A 130 -3.46 -2.32 -17.19
N HIS A 131 -2.73 -3.32 -17.68
CA HIS A 131 -1.37 -3.12 -18.20
C HIS A 131 -1.35 -2.14 -19.38
N GLN A 132 -2.28 -2.29 -20.33
CA GLN A 132 -2.42 -1.37 -21.46
C GLN A 132 -2.76 0.06 -21.00
N ARG A 133 -3.60 0.22 -19.97
CA ARG A 133 -3.87 1.55 -19.37
C ARG A 133 -2.61 2.17 -18.75
N THR A 134 -1.77 1.40 -18.07
CA THR A 134 -0.50 1.89 -17.52
C THR A 134 0.47 2.30 -18.63
N VAL A 135 0.63 1.48 -19.67
CA VAL A 135 1.48 1.78 -20.84
C VAL A 135 0.96 3.02 -21.60
N ASP A 136 -0.34 3.09 -21.84
CA ASP A 136 -1.01 4.26 -22.45
C ASP A 136 -0.87 5.53 -21.60
N ALA A 137 -0.91 5.40 -20.27
CA ALA A 137 -0.72 6.53 -19.36
C ALA A 137 0.73 7.04 -19.41
N ILE A 138 1.72 6.15 -19.44
CA ILE A 138 3.13 6.51 -19.62
C ILE A 138 3.35 7.18 -20.99
N ALA A 139 2.78 6.63 -22.06
CA ALA A 139 2.84 7.22 -23.40
C ALA A 139 2.17 8.61 -23.46
N ARG A 140 1.04 8.79 -22.79
CA ARG A 140 0.35 10.10 -22.68
C ARG A 140 1.11 11.10 -21.80
N ARG A 141 1.81 10.65 -20.75
CA ARG A 141 2.69 11.52 -19.93
C ARG A 141 3.78 12.15 -20.81
N HIS A 142 4.50 11.35 -21.61
CA HIS A 142 5.49 11.87 -22.56
C HIS A 142 4.89 12.76 -23.67
N ALA A 143 3.66 12.51 -24.10
CA ALA A 143 3.00 13.37 -25.09
C ALA A 143 2.55 14.73 -24.50
N ALA A 144 2.21 14.79 -23.21
CA ALA A 144 1.74 16.00 -22.54
C ALA A 144 2.87 17.03 -22.27
N GLU A 145 4.13 16.60 -22.30
CA GLU A 145 5.31 17.47 -22.11
C GLU A 145 5.55 18.47 -23.25
N PHE A 146 4.83 18.34 -24.38
CA PHE A 146 5.03 19.15 -25.59
C PHE A 146 3.86 20.08 -25.95
N SER A 147 2.86 20.25 -25.07
CA SER A 147 1.77 21.20 -25.29
C SER A 147 2.15 22.62 -24.83
N PRO A 148 2.18 23.64 -25.72
CA PRO A 148 2.50 25.00 -25.34
C PRO A 148 1.30 25.68 -24.63
N SER A 149 1.37 25.76 -23.31
CA SER A 149 0.52 26.67 -22.52
C SER A 149 0.93 28.14 -22.71
N PRO A 150 0.03 29.11 -22.48
CA PRO A 150 0.39 30.53 -22.48
C PRO A 150 1.48 30.80 -21.45
N SER A 151 2.48 31.61 -21.82
CA SER A 151 3.71 31.80 -21.05
C SER A 151 3.42 32.22 -19.60
N PRO A 152 3.69 31.35 -18.60
CA PRO A 152 3.58 31.73 -17.20
C PRO A 152 4.70 32.72 -16.85
N SER A 153 4.52 33.47 -15.76
CA SER A 153 5.61 34.24 -15.15
C SER A 153 6.62 33.27 -14.51
N SER A 154 7.59 32.82 -15.30
CA SER A 154 8.64 31.88 -14.87
C SER A 154 9.77 32.64 -14.16
N SER A 155 9.80 32.59 -12.83
CA SER A 155 10.88 33.16 -12.02
C SER A 155 12.07 32.18 -11.94
N LEU A 156 13.20 32.55 -12.56
CA LEU A 156 14.45 31.79 -12.49
C LEU A 156 15.22 32.14 -11.20
N LEU A 157 15.45 31.19 -10.30
CA LEU A 157 16.07 31.46 -9.00
C LEU A 157 17.37 32.28 -9.01
N PRO A 158 18.32 32.10 -9.96
CA PRO A 158 19.54 32.91 -9.99
C PRO A 158 19.31 34.43 -10.13
N SER A 159 18.19 34.88 -10.74
CA SER A 159 17.89 36.32 -10.81
C SER A 159 17.47 36.93 -9.47
N TYR A 160 17.14 36.10 -8.48
CA TYR A 160 16.82 36.50 -7.11
C TYR A 160 18.03 36.45 -6.17
N GLY A 161 19.20 36.04 -6.68
CA GLY A 161 20.44 35.89 -5.92
C GLY A 161 20.61 34.55 -5.22
N ALA A 162 19.86 33.52 -5.60
CA ALA A 162 20.06 32.16 -5.10
C ALA A 162 21.37 31.56 -5.65
N ASP A 163 22.07 30.75 -4.86
CA ASP A 163 23.29 30.05 -5.27
C ASP A 163 22.95 28.63 -5.78
N PRO A 164 22.95 28.38 -7.10
CA PRO A 164 22.66 27.06 -7.67
C PRO A 164 23.78 26.03 -7.45
N THR A 165 24.87 26.41 -6.77
CA THR A 165 25.99 25.51 -6.45
C THR A 165 25.92 24.90 -5.05
N GLY A 166 24.94 25.31 -4.23
CA GLY A 166 24.68 24.74 -2.91
C GLY A 166 25.74 25.08 -1.85
N LYS A 167 26.47 26.20 -1.99
CA LYS A 167 27.52 26.62 -1.05
C LYS A 167 27.06 27.72 -0.10
N ALA A 168 26.08 28.52 -0.50
CA ALA A 168 25.47 29.57 0.31
C ALA A 168 23.97 29.33 0.48
N ASP A 169 23.42 29.76 1.62
CA ASP A 169 21.98 29.77 1.84
C ASP A 169 21.24 30.53 0.74
N SER A 170 20.21 29.88 0.20
CA SER A 170 19.35 30.41 -0.85
C SER A 170 17.92 30.65 -0.37
N THR A 171 17.60 30.36 0.89
CA THR A 171 16.24 30.48 1.45
C THR A 171 15.63 31.85 1.17
N ALA A 172 16.36 32.92 1.50
CA ALA A 172 15.88 34.30 1.31
C ALA A 172 15.73 34.73 -0.16
N ALA A 173 16.38 34.02 -1.10
CA ALA A 173 16.21 34.25 -2.54
C ALA A 173 15.01 33.46 -3.09
N ILE A 174 14.83 32.21 -2.66
CA ILE A 174 13.68 31.37 -3.01
C ILE A 174 12.38 32.01 -2.49
N GLY A 175 12.37 32.49 -1.25
CA GLY A 175 11.21 33.19 -0.67
C GLY A 175 10.80 34.45 -1.44
N LYS A 176 11.76 35.18 -2.05
CA LYS A 176 11.45 36.33 -2.93
C LYS A 176 10.82 35.89 -4.24
N ALA A 177 11.33 34.83 -4.87
CA ALA A 177 10.77 34.28 -6.10
C ALA A 177 9.33 33.78 -5.89
N ILE A 178 9.07 33.10 -4.76
CA ILE A 178 7.72 32.69 -4.34
C ILE A 178 6.83 33.92 -4.10
N ALA A 179 7.30 34.91 -3.36
CA ALA A 179 6.52 36.11 -3.07
C ALA A 179 6.12 36.88 -4.35
N GLU A 180 6.99 36.96 -5.35
CA GLU A 180 6.66 37.55 -6.65
C GLU A 180 5.67 36.69 -7.45
N ALA A 181 5.89 35.37 -7.50
CA ALA A 181 4.96 34.43 -8.15
C ALA A 181 3.55 34.49 -7.54
N CYS A 182 3.44 34.63 -6.22
CA CYS A 182 2.17 34.80 -5.51
C CYS A 182 1.58 36.22 -5.62
N ALA A 183 2.37 37.24 -5.99
CA ALA A 183 1.87 38.60 -6.19
C ALA A 183 1.11 38.77 -7.51
N ALA A 184 1.28 37.85 -8.48
CA ALA A 184 0.60 37.85 -9.78
C ALA A 184 -0.89 37.44 -9.73
N ALA A 185 -1.56 37.66 -8.59
CA ALA A 185 -2.93 37.20 -8.35
C ALA A 185 -3.93 37.73 -9.38
N THR A 186 -4.70 36.81 -9.98
CA THR A 186 -5.66 37.11 -11.06
C THR A 186 -6.92 37.87 -10.61
N GLY A 187 -7.06 38.14 -9.30
CA GLY A 187 -8.31 38.62 -8.69
C GLY A 187 -9.41 37.54 -8.61
N GLN A 188 -9.15 36.32 -9.06
CA GLN A 188 -10.05 35.17 -8.96
C GLN A 188 -9.68 34.29 -7.75
N TRP A 189 -10.66 33.52 -7.29
CA TRP A 189 -10.54 32.56 -6.19
C TRP A 189 -10.77 31.15 -6.73
N LEU A 190 -10.08 30.15 -6.19
CA LEU A 190 -10.36 28.75 -6.46
C LEU A 190 -11.49 28.27 -5.53
N ILE A 191 -11.29 28.48 -4.22
CA ILE A 191 -12.30 28.45 -3.16
C ILE A 191 -12.22 29.73 -2.33
N ALA A 192 -13.19 29.95 -1.45
CA ALA A 192 -13.20 31.09 -0.54
C ALA A 192 -11.89 31.17 0.27
N GLY A 193 -11.15 32.27 0.10
CA GLY A 193 -9.89 32.52 0.80
C GLY A 193 -8.63 31.91 0.16
N VAL A 194 -8.72 31.17 -0.94
CA VAL A 194 -7.56 30.71 -1.72
C VAL A 194 -7.56 31.35 -3.12
N ASN A 195 -6.56 32.20 -3.39
CA ASN A 195 -6.39 32.92 -4.64
C ASN A 195 -6.00 31.97 -5.78
N ASN A 196 -6.56 32.20 -6.97
CA ASN A 196 -6.08 31.61 -8.20
C ASN A 196 -4.87 32.40 -8.72
N LEU A 197 -3.67 31.85 -8.56
CA LEU A 197 -2.42 32.45 -9.05
C LEU A 197 -2.18 32.24 -10.56
N GLY A 198 -3.17 31.70 -11.28
CA GLY A 198 -3.16 31.65 -12.75
C GLY A 198 -2.18 30.64 -13.35
N GLY A 199 -1.63 29.71 -12.57
CA GLY A 199 -0.59 28.77 -12.99
C GLY A 199 0.82 29.35 -12.84
N ALA A 200 1.05 30.16 -11.80
CA ALA A 200 2.36 30.70 -11.49
C ALA A 200 3.39 29.58 -11.26
N GLU A 201 4.63 29.77 -11.73
CA GLU A 201 5.69 28.77 -11.61
C GLU A 201 6.96 29.33 -10.99
N VAL A 202 7.51 28.60 -10.02
CA VAL A 202 8.85 28.81 -9.46
C VAL A 202 9.74 27.67 -9.97
N GLN A 203 10.69 28.01 -10.85
CA GLN A 203 11.58 27.04 -11.48
C GLN A 203 12.97 27.09 -10.83
N LEU A 204 13.43 25.94 -10.34
CA LEU A 204 14.74 25.78 -9.72
C LEU A 204 15.89 25.57 -10.74
N ASP A 205 15.59 25.54 -12.03
CA ASP A 205 16.55 25.56 -13.16
C ASP A 205 17.69 24.51 -13.09
N GLY A 206 17.41 23.35 -12.49
CA GLY A 206 18.36 22.26 -12.29
C GLY A 206 19.44 22.53 -11.23
N GLY A 207 19.37 23.65 -10.51
CA GLY A 207 20.35 24.02 -9.49
C GLY A 207 20.24 23.18 -8.21
N LEU A 208 21.35 23.14 -7.45
CA LEU A 208 21.37 22.65 -6.08
C LEU A 208 21.38 23.85 -5.15
N TYR A 209 20.36 23.98 -4.31
CA TYR A 209 20.21 25.10 -3.38
C TYR A 209 20.31 24.60 -1.95
N LEU A 210 21.23 25.18 -1.19
CA LEU A 210 21.32 25.00 0.25
C LEU A 210 20.25 25.90 0.89
N ILE A 211 19.52 25.37 1.87
CA ILE A 211 18.53 26.13 2.65
C ILE A 211 18.79 25.98 4.15
N ASP A 212 18.78 27.10 4.86
CA ASP A 212 18.85 27.19 6.32
C ASP A 212 17.47 27.19 6.99
N GLU A 213 16.39 27.49 6.25
CA GLU A 213 15.02 27.56 6.79
C GLU A 213 13.98 26.95 5.81
N PRO A 214 12.77 26.59 6.26
CA PRO A 214 11.72 26.03 5.41
C PRO A 214 11.28 26.90 4.24
N ILE A 215 11.05 26.28 3.08
CA ILE A 215 10.41 26.94 1.93
C ILE A 215 8.89 26.88 2.09
N THR A 216 8.25 28.04 2.24
CA THR A 216 6.81 28.18 2.52
C THR A 216 6.10 28.95 1.42
N LEU A 217 4.79 28.70 1.26
CA LEU A 217 3.91 29.52 0.43
C LEU A 217 3.12 30.51 1.32
N PRO A 218 2.77 31.70 0.82
CA PRO A 218 1.81 32.57 1.48
C PRO A 218 0.45 31.88 1.65
N VAL A 219 -0.15 31.96 2.83
CA VAL A 219 -1.50 31.42 3.09
C VAL A 219 -2.51 31.99 2.10
N GLY A 220 -3.40 31.14 1.58
CA GLY A 220 -4.35 31.49 0.54
C GLY A 220 -3.74 31.49 -0.86
N SER A 221 -2.63 30.78 -1.08
CA SER A 221 -2.05 30.54 -2.41
C SER A 221 -2.62 29.27 -3.04
N GLY A 222 -2.94 29.32 -4.33
CA GLY A 222 -3.34 28.15 -5.09
C GLY A 222 -3.14 28.30 -6.60
N ASN A 223 -3.18 27.18 -7.33
CA ASN A 223 -2.79 27.10 -8.74
C ASN A 223 -1.37 27.63 -8.98
N ILE A 224 -0.40 27.01 -8.29
CA ILE A 224 1.03 27.34 -8.30
C ILE A 224 1.88 26.07 -8.33
N LYS A 225 3.01 26.11 -9.03
CA LYS A 225 3.94 24.98 -9.21
C LYS A 225 5.38 25.33 -8.83
N ILE A 226 6.01 24.51 -8.00
CA ILE A 226 7.46 24.56 -7.69
C ILE A 226 8.11 23.35 -8.33
N HIS A 227 9.14 23.54 -9.17
CA HIS A 227 9.69 22.42 -9.96
C HIS A 227 11.14 22.54 -10.42
N GLY A 228 11.72 21.37 -10.73
CA GLY A 228 12.90 21.22 -11.60
C GLY A 228 14.24 21.59 -10.96
N GLY A 229 14.61 20.97 -9.83
CA GLY A 229 15.93 21.16 -9.20
C GLY A 229 16.02 20.54 -7.81
N SER A 230 17.07 20.88 -7.06
CA SER A 230 17.39 20.24 -5.79
C SER A 230 17.41 21.22 -4.62
N LEU A 231 16.73 20.87 -3.52
CA LEU A 231 16.83 21.56 -2.23
C LEU A 231 17.58 20.66 -1.24
N ARG A 232 18.53 21.23 -0.48
CA ARG A 232 19.27 20.53 0.56
C ARG A 232 19.25 21.33 1.86
N ALA A 233 18.85 20.70 2.97
CA ALA A 233 19.02 21.26 4.30
C ALA A 233 20.51 21.47 4.61
N SER A 234 20.85 22.62 5.18
CA SER A 234 22.17 22.85 5.76
C SER A 234 22.37 22.08 7.07
N ASP A 235 23.55 22.22 7.67
CA ASP A 235 23.81 21.69 9.02
C ASP A 235 23.15 22.55 10.13
N GLU A 236 22.61 23.72 9.80
CA GLU A 236 21.88 24.60 10.71
C GLU A 236 20.34 24.47 10.59
N PHE A 237 19.82 24.00 9.44
CA PHE A 237 18.39 23.82 9.16
C PHE A 237 17.60 23.15 10.31
N PRO A 238 16.47 23.69 10.80
CA PRO A 238 15.80 23.18 12.00
C PRO A 238 15.44 21.67 11.99
N THR A 239 15.50 21.03 13.16
CA THR A 239 15.31 19.57 13.28
C THR A 239 13.84 19.10 13.34
N ASP A 240 12.92 20.03 13.53
CA ASP A 240 11.48 19.86 13.79
C ASP A 240 10.59 20.48 12.68
N HIS A 241 11.20 20.82 11.55
CA HIS A 241 10.58 21.44 10.38
C HIS A 241 10.72 20.58 9.11
N TYR A 242 10.16 21.03 7.99
CA TYR A 242 10.26 20.35 6.69
C TYR A 242 10.88 21.26 5.63
N LEU A 243 11.59 20.70 4.64
CA LEU A 243 12.20 21.48 3.55
C LEU A 243 11.16 22.32 2.80
N ILE A 244 9.95 21.78 2.61
CA ILE A 244 8.79 22.49 2.06
C ILE A 244 7.60 22.36 3.01
N GLU A 245 7.04 23.50 3.41
CA GLU A 245 5.89 23.57 4.34
C GLU A 245 4.70 24.28 3.70
N LEU A 246 3.65 23.49 3.40
CA LEU A 246 2.32 24.00 3.10
C LEU A 246 1.49 24.02 4.39
N SER A 247 1.83 24.91 5.32
CA SER A 247 1.09 25.11 6.58
C SER A 247 0.79 26.59 6.84
N ALA A 248 -0.22 26.90 7.66
CA ALA A 248 -0.55 28.28 8.06
C ALA A 248 0.03 28.69 9.43
N SER A 249 0.74 27.78 10.12
CA SER A 249 1.22 28.01 11.48
C SER A 249 2.60 28.68 11.53
N GLN A 250 2.71 29.84 10.89
CA GLN A 250 3.87 30.72 11.02
C GLN A 250 3.76 31.52 12.33
N ASN A 251 4.70 31.32 13.27
CA ASN A 251 4.82 32.08 14.53
C ASN A 251 3.60 32.05 15.49
N GLY A 252 2.89 30.91 15.57
CA GLY A 252 1.91 30.65 16.64
C GLY A 252 0.56 31.37 16.53
N ASN A 253 0.37 32.25 15.54
CA ASN A 253 -0.94 32.71 15.11
C ASN A 253 -1.40 31.86 13.93
N SER A 254 -2.36 30.95 14.16
CA SER A 254 -2.97 30.17 13.07
C SER A 254 -3.81 31.09 12.18
N GLN A 255 -3.26 31.50 11.04
CA GLN A 255 -3.96 32.31 10.06
C GLN A 255 -4.73 31.39 9.11
N THR A 256 -5.93 30.97 9.49
CA THR A 256 -6.78 30.15 8.61
C THR A 256 -7.54 31.01 7.60
N THR A 257 -7.81 30.45 6.42
CA THR A 257 -8.72 31.04 5.44
C THR A 257 -10.18 30.87 5.87
N SER A 258 -11.10 31.58 5.21
CA SER A 258 -12.54 31.46 5.50
C SER A 258 -13.16 30.12 5.09
N SER A 259 -12.49 29.31 4.26
CA SER A 259 -12.91 27.94 3.92
C SER A 259 -12.35 26.87 4.86
N GLY A 260 -11.40 27.22 5.74
CA GLY A 260 -10.65 26.26 6.55
C GLY A 260 -9.49 25.59 5.82
N TYR A 261 -9.31 25.83 4.51
CA TYR A 261 -8.19 25.29 3.72
C TYR A 261 -7.22 26.40 3.30
N ASN A 262 -5.94 26.22 3.60
CA ASN A 262 -4.92 27.23 3.42
C ASN A 262 -4.35 27.28 2.00
N TYR A 263 -4.43 26.16 1.27
CA TYR A 263 -3.85 25.99 -0.06
C TYR A 263 -4.76 25.12 -0.94
N GLU A 264 -4.73 25.36 -2.25
CA GLU A 264 -5.44 24.53 -3.23
C GLU A 264 -4.65 24.39 -4.54
N TYR A 265 -4.58 23.18 -5.09
CA TYR A 265 -3.97 22.94 -6.40
C TYR A 265 -2.52 23.44 -6.48
N VAL A 266 -1.75 23.10 -5.44
CA VAL A 266 -0.29 23.29 -5.40
C VAL A 266 0.38 22.07 -6.00
N THR A 267 1.36 22.27 -6.88
CA THR A 267 2.14 21.19 -7.50
C THR A 267 3.62 21.28 -7.13
N LEU A 268 4.16 20.20 -6.58
CA LEU A 268 5.59 20.01 -6.34
C LEU A 268 6.07 18.91 -7.30
N ARG A 269 6.91 19.25 -8.28
CA ARG A 269 7.27 18.31 -9.37
C ARG A 269 8.76 18.29 -9.73
N GLY A 270 9.34 17.11 -9.94
CA GLY A 270 10.72 17.01 -10.46
C GLY A 270 11.73 17.58 -9.47
N LEU A 271 11.54 17.31 -8.18
CA LEU A 271 12.36 17.86 -7.09
C LEU A 271 13.21 16.77 -6.45
N MET A 272 14.51 17.05 -6.27
CA MET A 272 15.34 16.30 -5.32
C MET A 272 15.36 17.04 -3.99
N LEU A 273 14.93 16.36 -2.92
CA LEU A 273 14.84 16.92 -1.57
C LEU A 273 15.76 16.13 -0.64
N ASP A 274 16.88 16.73 -0.25
CA ASP A 274 17.87 16.14 0.66
C ASP A 274 17.78 16.81 2.03
N ALA A 275 17.07 16.16 2.95
CA ALA A 275 16.85 16.69 4.29
C ALA A 275 18.08 16.58 5.21
N ASN A 276 19.23 16.07 4.74
CA ASN A 276 20.51 16.07 5.47
C ASN A 276 20.45 15.50 6.92
N TYR A 277 19.51 14.60 7.19
CA TYR A 277 19.13 14.08 8.51
C TYR A 277 18.66 15.15 9.51
N ARG A 278 18.02 16.21 9.01
CA ARG A 278 17.34 17.30 9.73
C ARG A 278 15.87 17.34 9.31
N GLY A 279 14.94 17.28 10.25
CA GLY A 279 13.52 17.48 9.95
C GLY A 279 12.92 16.46 8.96
N GLY A 280 11.97 16.91 8.15
CA GLY A 280 11.28 16.14 7.12
C GLY A 280 11.41 16.73 5.69
N GLY A 281 10.87 16.00 4.70
CA GLY A 281 10.89 16.44 3.30
C GLY A 281 9.81 17.48 2.98
N ILE A 282 8.55 17.04 2.93
CA ILE A 282 7.38 17.89 2.61
C ILE A 282 6.31 17.71 3.69
N THR A 283 5.71 18.80 4.17
CA THR A 283 4.46 18.74 4.96
C THR A 283 3.33 19.53 4.32
N ILE A 284 2.13 18.95 4.38
CA ILE A 284 0.88 19.49 3.82
C ILE A 284 -0.15 19.53 4.95
N VAL A 285 -0.65 20.73 5.27
CA VAL A 285 -1.59 20.96 6.38
C VAL A 285 -2.78 21.79 5.91
N ASP A 286 -3.99 21.21 6.04
CA ASP A 286 -5.26 21.82 5.63
C ASP A 286 -5.24 22.33 4.17
N ALA A 287 -4.86 21.46 3.22
CA ALA A 287 -4.83 21.78 1.79
C ALA A 287 -5.76 20.90 0.96
N LEU A 288 -6.16 21.38 -0.22
CA LEU A 288 -6.95 20.60 -1.19
C LEU A 288 -6.14 20.33 -2.47
N ARG A 289 -6.30 19.14 -3.06
CA ARG A 289 -5.86 18.82 -4.42
C ARG A 289 -4.37 19.12 -4.68
N THR A 290 -3.53 18.84 -3.68
CA THR A 290 -2.07 19.02 -3.78
C THR A 290 -1.45 17.85 -4.53
N VAL A 291 -0.45 18.12 -5.37
CA VAL A 291 0.23 17.11 -6.20
C VAL A 291 1.72 17.07 -5.87
N ILE A 292 2.23 15.89 -5.53
CA ILE A 292 3.66 15.58 -5.44
C ILE A 292 3.96 14.57 -6.56
N ASP A 293 4.83 14.92 -7.50
CA ASP A 293 5.01 14.19 -8.76
C ASP A 293 6.50 14.10 -9.13
N ASP A 294 7.01 12.90 -9.42
CA ASP A 294 8.39 12.73 -9.91
C ASP A 294 9.46 13.34 -8.96
N CYS A 295 9.33 13.08 -7.64
CA CYS A 295 10.23 13.60 -6.62
C CYS A 295 11.17 12.51 -6.07
N TYR A 296 12.39 12.90 -5.70
CA TYR A 296 13.39 12.07 -5.03
C TYR A 296 13.68 12.65 -3.64
N ILE A 297 13.09 12.07 -2.59
CA ILE A 297 13.05 12.62 -1.23
C ILE A 297 13.86 11.73 -0.28
N VAL A 298 14.93 12.27 0.30
CA VAL A 298 15.92 11.49 1.06
C VAL A 298 16.41 12.16 2.35
N HIS A 299 17.01 11.35 3.23
CA HIS A 299 17.68 11.80 4.45
C HIS A 299 16.78 12.58 5.42
N PHE A 300 15.50 12.27 5.52
CA PHE A 300 14.63 12.83 6.55
C PHE A 300 14.94 12.22 7.93
N ALA A 301 14.89 13.05 8.99
CA ALA A 301 14.95 12.57 10.37
C ALA A 301 13.59 12.01 10.82
N SER A 302 12.49 12.61 10.36
CA SER A 302 11.11 12.25 10.75
C SER A 302 10.31 11.64 9.60
N GLU A 303 9.77 12.43 8.68
CA GLU A 303 8.89 12.02 7.59
C GLU A 303 9.43 12.48 6.22
N GLY A 304 9.36 11.62 5.20
CA GLY A 304 9.61 12.02 3.81
C GLY A 304 8.51 12.96 3.29
N VAL A 305 7.26 12.52 3.42
CA VAL A 305 6.07 13.34 3.18
C VAL A 305 5.09 13.17 4.33
N SER A 306 4.57 14.26 4.87
CA SER A 306 3.46 14.23 5.84
C SER A 306 2.25 15.02 5.32
N VAL A 307 1.06 14.42 5.43
CA VAL A 307 -0.22 15.01 5.05
C VAL A 307 -1.11 14.99 6.29
N HIS A 308 -1.50 16.17 6.79
CA HIS A 308 -2.34 16.34 7.96
C HIS A 308 -3.59 17.13 7.61
N SER A 309 -4.78 16.58 7.89
CA SER A 309 -6.04 17.17 7.41
C SER A 309 -6.01 17.34 5.88
N GLY A 310 -6.89 18.16 5.32
CA GLY A 310 -7.01 18.31 3.87
C GLY A 310 -7.64 17.09 3.17
N HIS A 311 -7.85 17.21 1.86
CA HIS A 311 -8.38 16.15 1.01
C HIS A 311 -7.66 16.13 -0.34
N GLU A 312 -7.72 14.98 -1.02
CA GLU A 312 -7.33 14.82 -2.44
C GLU A 312 -5.83 15.09 -2.72
N THR A 313 -4.93 14.81 -1.78
CA THR A 313 -3.48 14.84 -2.07
C THR A 313 -3.10 13.66 -2.95
N LEU A 314 -2.42 13.93 -4.07
CA LEU A 314 -1.89 12.94 -5.00
C LEU A 314 -0.36 12.89 -4.90
N ILE A 315 0.18 11.79 -4.38
CA ILE A 315 1.62 11.51 -4.33
C ILE A 315 1.91 10.44 -5.38
N ARG A 316 2.78 10.72 -6.35
CA ARG A 316 3.03 9.78 -7.45
C ARG A 316 4.44 9.78 -8.04
N ALA A 317 4.77 8.68 -8.72
CA ALA A 317 5.98 8.52 -9.54
C ALA A 317 7.29 8.89 -8.80
N SER A 318 7.32 8.71 -7.48
CA SER A 318 8.35 9.28 -6.60
C SER A 318 9.16 8.20 -5.88
N PHE A 319 10.36 8.56 -5.47
CA PHE A 319 11.25 7.73 -4.66
C PHE A 319 11.47 8.41 -3.31
N ILE A 320 11.19 7.72 -2.21
CA ILE A 320 11.21 8.31 -0.86
C ILE A 320 11.97 7.37 0.08
N GLY A 321 13.05 7.83 0.72
CA GLY A 321 13.74 6.96 1.66
C GLY A 321 14.75 7.59 2.60
N GLN A 322 14.74 7.13 3.85
CA GLN A 322 15.54 7.75 4.92
C GLN A 322 17.04 7.59 4.67
N HIS A 323 17.48 6.42 4.20
CA HIS A 323 18.89 6.13 3.92
C HIS A 323 19.06 5.59 2.49
N ILE A 324 19.99 6.14 1.72
CA ILE A 324 20.25 5.70 0.34
C ILE A 324 21.04 4.39 0.38
N THR A 325 20.32 3.26 0.36
CA THR A 325 20.86 1.90 0.40
C THR A 325 20.10 0.98 -0.56
N ALA A 326 20.70 -0.17 -0.90
CA ALA A 326 20.09 -1.20 -1.74
C ALA A 326 19.81 -2.50 -0.96
N GLY A 327 19.53 -2.38 0.34
CA GLY A 327 19.31 -3.50 1.26
C GLY A 327 20.59 -4.03 1.92
N ALA A 328 20.40 -4.89 2.93
CA ALA A 328 21.46 -5.48 3.77
C ALA A 328 22.38 -4.47 4.48
N ASP A 329 21.89 -3.25 4.73
CA ASP A 329 22.63 -2.22 5.46
C ASP A 329 22.83 -2.65 6.94
N PRO A 330 24.07 -2.66 7.47
CA PRO A 330 24.32 -3.05 8.87
C PRO A 330 23.58 -2.18 9.91
N GLY A 331 23.19 -0.96 9.54
CA GLY A 331 22.44 0.00 10.33
C GLY A 331 20.91 -0.10 10.20
N GLU A 332 20.36 -0.98 9.35
CA GLU A 332 18.92 -1.06 9.04
C GLU A 332 18.01 -1.16 10.28
N ARG A 333 18.49 -1.84 11.33
CA ARG A 333 17.81 -1.95 12.63
C ARG A 333 17.53 -0.60 13.29
N ASN A 334 18.35 0.41 13.00
CA ASN A 334 18.29 1.76 13.57
C ASN A 334 17.48 2.74 12.71
N PHE A 335 17.04 2.36 11.51
CA PHE A 335 16.17 3.18 10.68
C PHE A 335 14.90 3.52 11.48
N SER A 336 14.47 4.78 11.44
CA SER A 336 13.51 5.37 12.39
C SER A 336 12.37 6.14 11.73
N GLY A 337 12.60 6.71 10.55
CA GLY A 337 11.67 7.63 9.90
C GLY A 337 10.48 6.92 9.26
N THR A 338 9.52 7.72 8.79
CA THR A 338 8.35 7.26 8.00
C THR A 338 8.47 7.80 6.58
N GLY A 339 8.27 6.96 5.56
CA GLY A 339 8.29 7.43 4.16
C GLY A 339 7.17 8.41 3.87
N ILE A 340 5.92 7.97 4.06
CA ILE A 340 4.72 8.81 3.91
C ILE A 340 3.83 8.65 5.15
N ASN A 341 3.39 9.77 5.73
CA ASN A 341 2.36 9.81 6.77
C ASN A 341 1.07 10.44 6.20
N LEU A 342 -0.02 9.67 6.14
CA LEU A 342 -1.34 10.09 5.70
C LEU A 342 -2.29 10.22 6.90
N ALA A 343 -2.23 11.37 7.57
CA ALA A 343 -3.14 11.83 8.61
C ALA A 343 -4.27 12.73 8.06
N GLY A 344 -4.74 12.40 6.85
CA GLY A 344 -5.87 13.01 6.14
C GLY A 344 -6.60 11.97 5.29
N ASN A 345 -7.75 12.34 4.73
CA ASN A 345 -8.62 11.45 3.95
C ASN A 345 -8.60 11.75 2.45
N ASP A 346 -9.13 10.80 1.67
CA ASP A 346 -9.32 10.90 0.22
C ASP A 346 -8.02 11.10 -0.59
N ASN A 347 -6.85 10.71 -0.05
CA ASN A 347 -5.56 10.85 -0.72
C ASN A 347 -5.22 9.61 -1.56
N ILE A 348 -4.34 9.81 -2.54
CA ILE A 348 -3.90 8.78 -3.49
C ILE A 348 -2.37 8.73 -3.48
N VAL A 349 -1.81 7.54 -3.23
CA VAL A 349 -0.39 7.22 -3.45
C VAL A 349 -0.31 6.25 -4.62
N THR A 350 0.33 6.63 -5.73
CA THR A 350 0.40 5.80 -6.95
C THR A 350 1.80 5.76 -7.57
N ASP A 351 2.30 4.58 -7.90
CA ASP A 351 3.63 4.41 -8.53
C ASP A 351 4.78 4.98 -7.67
N VAL A 352 4.82 4.69 -6.35
CA VAL A 352 5.82 5.24 -5.41
C VAL A 352 6.71 4.15 -4.83
N VAL A 353 8.02 4.39 -4.82
CA VAL A 353 9.01 3.50 -4.22
C VAL A 353 9.47 4.06 -2.88
N ILE A 354 9.35 3.27 -1.81
CA ILE A 354 9.70 3.68 -0.44
C ILE A 354 10.77 2.73 0.12
N PHE A 355 11.88 3.30 0.58
CA PHE A 355 13.08 2.55 0.95
C PHE A 355 13.73 3.02 2.26
N SER A 356 14.41 2.10 2.94
CA SER A 356 15.20 2.35 4.16
C SER A 356 14.54 3.16 5.30
N ALA A 357 13.21 3.34 5.31
CA ALA A 357 12.47 3.95 6.43
C ALA A 357 12.04 2.90 7.46
N SER A 358 11.73 3.28 8.70
CA SER A 358 11.13 2.34 9.67
C SER A 358 9.70 1.96 9.29
N VAL A 359 8.92 2.90 8.76
CA VAL A 359 7.58 2.66 8.21
C VAL A 359 7.55 3.16 6.77
N GLY A 360 7.04 2.36 5.83
CA GLY A 360 6.87 2.78 4.45
C GLY A 360 5.77 3.84 4.32
N VAL A 361 4.51 3.41 4.50
CA VAL A 361 3.35 4.32 4.61
C VAL A 361 2.63 4.13 5.95
N LEU A 362 2.49 5.19 6.73
CA LEU A 362 1.59 5.27 7.87
C LEU A 362 0.28 5.91 7.42
N VAL A 363 -0.86 5.26 7.68
CA VAL A 363 -2.20 5.79 7.40
C VAL A 363 -2.96 5.92 8.70
N SER A 364 -3.46 7.13 8.98
CA SER A 364 -4.34 7.43 10.12
C SER A 364 -5.61 8.20 9.75
N GLY A 365 -5.75 8.63 8.48
CA GLY A 365 -7.01 9.12 7.91
C GLY A 365 -7.73 8.11 6.99
N GLN A 366 -9.04 8.33 6.79
CA GLN A 366 -9.97 7.44 6.10
C GLN A 366 -9.83 7.46 4.56
N ALA A 367 -10.47 6.50 3.88
CA ALA A 367 -10.81 6.56 2.44
C ALA A 367 -9.64 6.66 1.44
N ASN A 368 -8.39 6.46 1.88
CA ASN A 368 -7.19 6.58 1.05
C ASN A 368 -7.04 5.43 0.01
N ILE A 369 -6.29 5.69 -1.08
CA ILE A 369 -5.90 4.70 -2.09
C ILE A 369 -4.37 4.60 -2.14
N LEU A 370 -3.86 3.37 -2.10
CA LEU A 370 -2.45 3.05 -2.30
C LEU A 370 -2.37 2.05 -3.46
N THR A 371 -1.64 2.38 -4.53
CA THR A 371 -1.45 1.46 -5.65
C THR A 371 -0.09 1.58 -6.32
N GLY A 372 0.47 0.48 -6.83
CA GLY A 372 1.83 0.49 -7.38
C GLY A 372 2.90 0.94 -6.36
N VAL A 373 2.63 0.81 -5.06
CA VAL A 373 3.56 1.21 -4.00
C VAL A 373 4.53 0.06 -3.77
N HIS A 374 5.83 0.32 -3.88
CA HIS A 374 6.89 -0.63 -3.59
C HIS A 374 7.56 -0.25 -2.26
N CYS A 375 7.34 -1.06 -1.21
CA CYS A 375 8.00 -0.90 0.08
C CYS A 375 9.16 -1.91 0.21
N TYR A 376 10.39 -1.43 0.07
CA TYR A 376 11.62 -2.13 0.51
C TYR A 376 12.29 -1.34 1.65
N ASN A 377 11.47 -0.89 2.59
CA ASN A 377 11.92 -0.23 3.80
C ASN A 377 12.40 -1.26 4.84
N LYS A 378 12.75 -0.80 6.05
CA LYS A 378 13.24 -1.65 7.16
C LYS A 378 12.41 -2.93 7.30
N ALA A 379 13.06 -4.09 7.20
CA ALA A 379 12.40 -5.38 7.20
C ALA A 379 11.61 -5.66 8.49
N ASN A 380 10.55 -6.46 8.37
CA ASN A 380 9.72 -6.93 9.49
C ASN A 380 10.56 -7.55 10.61
N GLY A 381 11.57 -8.36 10.25
CA GLY A 381 12.47 -9.02 11.20
C GLY A 381 13.33 -8.07 12.04
N PHE A 382 13.40 -6.79 11.66
CA PHE A 382 14.05 -5.72 12.41
C PHE A 382 13.05 -4.74 13.05
N GLY A 383 11.73 -5.00 12.92
CA GLY A 383 10.67 -4.19 13.50
C GLY A 383 10.22 -3.00 12.65
N GLY A 384 10.47 -3.02 11.33
CA GLY A 384 9.82 -2.09 10.41
C GLY A 384 8.50 -2.63 9.84
N THR A 385 7.75 -1.75 9.17
CA THR A 385 6.44 -2.08 8.57
C THR A 385 6.34 -1.46 7.18
N GLY A 386 5.74 -2.16 6.22
CA GLY A 386 5.58 -1.68 4.84
C GLY A 386 4.45 -0.65 4.73
N ILE A 387 3.25 -1.06 5.14
CA ILE A 387 2.07 -0.18 5.22
C ILE A 387 1.39 -0.40 6.57
N TYR A 388 1.16 0.65 7.35
CA TYR A 388 0.52 0.57 8.67
C TYR A 388 -0.77 1.40 8.68
N LEU A 389 -1.92 0.71 8.74
CA LEU A 389 -3.24 1.30 8.90
C LEU A 389 -3.56 1.42 10.39
N LYS A 390 -3.28 2.59 10.97
CA LYS A 390 -3.38 2.89 12.40
C LYS A 390 -4.63 3.76 12.70
N LEU A 391 -5.78 3.22 12.32
CA LEU A 391 -7.10 3.87 12.43
C LEU A 391 -8.20 2.84 12.76
N PRO A 392 -8.21 2.31 14.00
CA PRO A 392 -9.11 1.24 14.39
C PRO A 392 -10.58 1.61 14.19
N GLY A 393 -11.31 0.75 13.46
CA GLY A 393 -12.73 0.91 13.17
C GLY A 393 -13.06 1.83 11.99
N LEU A 394 -12.08 2.49 11.36
CA LEU A 394 -12.30 3.61 10.42
C LEU A 394 -11.38 3.55 9.18
N THR A 395 -11.11 2.35 8.64
CA THR A 395 -10.06 2.18 7.62
C THR A 395 -10.42 2.71 6.23
N GLN A 396 -11.47 2.18 5.59
CA GLN A 396 -11.99 2.57 4.27
C GLN A 396 -10.95 2.63 3.11
N THR A 397 -9.80 1.99 3.33
CA THR A 397 -8.59 2.14 2.50
C THR A 397 -8.51 1.02 1.48
N ARG A 398 -8.03 1.35 0.27
CA ARG A 398 -7.77 0.38 -0.81
C ARG A 398 -6.28 0.30 -1.08
N ILE A 399 -5.68 -0.88 -0.87
CA ILE A 399 -4.28 -1.19 -1.19
C ILE A 399 -4.30 -2.19 -2.36
N THR A 400 -3.74 -1.82 -3.51
CA THR A 400 -3.91 -2.61 -4.75
C THR A 400 -2.65 -2.61 -5.61
N ASN A 401 -2.23 -3.76 -6.14
CA ASN A 401 -1.05 -3.86 -7.01
C ASN A 401 0.25 -3.31 -6.38
N CYS A 402 0.44 -3.50 -5.07
CA CYS A 402 1.64 -3.07 -4.36
C CYS A 402 2.71 -4.18 -4.34
N TYR A 403 3.96 -3.82 -4.11
CA TYR A 403 5.06 -4.76 -3.88
C TYR A 403 5.66 -4.55 -2.49
N LEU A 404 5.65 -5.60 -1.67
CA LEU A 404 6.02 -5.60 -0.27
C LEU A 404 7.25 -6.50 -0.09
N ASP A 405 8.44 -5.90 -0.05
CA ASP A 405 9.73 -6.60 -0.02
C ASP A 405 10.24 -6.69 1.42
N TYR A 406 10.20 -7.89 2.03
CA TYR A 406 10.48 -8.17 3.46
C TYR A 406 9.68 -7.34 4.48
N THR A 407 8.64 -6.61 4.06
CA THR A 407 7.84 -5.70 4.89
C THR A 407 6.34 -6.02 4.82
N SER A 408 5.61 -5.98 5.93
CA SER A 408 4.19 -6.39 6.00
C SER A 408 3.22 -5.22 5.92
N ILE A 409 1.96 -5.56 5.62
CA ILE A 409 0.81 -4.67 5.89
C ILE A 409 0.30 -4.99 7.29
N VAL A 410 0.13 -3.97 8.14
CA VAL A 410 -0.50 -4.10 9.46
C VAL A 410 -1.77 -3.24 9.49
N ALA A 411 -2.90 -3.80 9.90
CA ALA A 411 -4.16 -3.08 9.99
C ALA A 411 -4.82 -3.24 11.36
N GLU A 412 -4.99 -2.13 12.09
CA GLU A 412 -5.70 -2.10 13.37
C GLU A 412 -7.21 -2.02 13.16
N ASP A 413 -7.96 -2.94 13.79
CA ASP A 413 -9.41 -3.13 13.70
C ASP A 413 -10.03 -2.76 12.32
N PRO A 414 -9.68 -3.47 11.24
CA PRO A 414 -9.98 -3.04 9.88
C PRO A 414 -11.48 -2.96 9.58
N VAL A 415 -11.91 -1.86 8.96
CA VAL A 415 -13.28 -1.66 8.46
C VAL A 415 -13.26 -1.15 7.03
N GLN A 416 -13.93 -1.85 6.11
CA GLN A 416 -13.99 -1.52 4.67
C GLN A 416 -12.58 -1.44 4.03
N LEU A 417 -11.79 -2.50 4.21
CA LEU A 417 -10.40 -2.59 3.73
C LEU A 417 -10.31 -3.56 2.54
N LEU A 418 -9.67 -3.11 1.45
CA LEU A 418 -9.27 -3.97 0.33
C LEU A 418 -7.74 -4.08 0.27
N ILE A 419 -7.22 -5.30 0.16
CA ILE A 419 -5.83 -5.63 -0.17
C ILE A 419 -5.84 -6.63 -1.33
N SER A 420 -5.44 -6.20 -2.54
CA SER A 420 -5.48 -7.09 -3.71
C SER A 420 -4.37 -6.89 -4.74
N GLY A 421 -4.17 -7.89 -5.61
CA GLY A 421 -3.22 -7.83 -6.73
C GLY A 421 -1.75 -7.63 -6.34
N SER A 422 -1.42 -7.72 -5.05
CA SER A 422 -0.13 -7.31 -4.50
C SER A 422 0.83 -8.50 -4.37
N PHE A 423 2.12 -8.23 -4.46
CA PHE A 423 3.19 -9.22 -4.27
C PHE A 423 3.88 -9.00 -2.92
N PHE A 424 4.06 -10.07 -2.15
CA PHE A 424 4.70 -10.09 -0.84
C PHE A 424 5.92 -11.02 -0.90
N LEU A 425 7.13 -10.50 -0.69
CA LEU A 425 8.38 -11.25 -0.71
C LEU A 425 9.00 -11.35 0.70
N GLY A 426 9.77 -12.41 0.95
CA GLY A 426 10.65 -12.49 2.12
C GLY A 426 9.92 -12.84 3.43
N ASN A 427 8.80 -13.55 3.34
CA ASN A 427 7.83 -13.75 4.43
C ASN A 427 7.07 -12.47 4.85
N ALA A 428 7.01 -11.45 3.97
CA ALA A 428 6.02 -10.39 4.09
C ALA A 428 4.59 -10.97 4.10
N ASN A 429 3.70 -10.40 4.89
CA ASN A 429 2.34 -10.88 5.08
C ASN A 429 1.35 -9.74 5.41
N VAL A 430 0.09 -10.09 5.63
CA VAL A 430 -0.91 -9.17 6.19
C VAL A 430 -1.18 -9.52 7.65
N VAL A 431 -1.08 -8.54 8.55
CA VAL A 431 -1.40 -8.70 9.97
C VAL A 431 -2.67 -7.91 10.28
N LEU A 432 -3.74 -8.62 10.66
CA LEU A 432 -4.94 -8.02 11.22
C LEU A 432 -4.77 -7.92 12.73
N LYS A 433 -4.70 -6.70 13.24
CA LYS A 433 -4.40 -6.40 14.64
C LYS A 433 -5.65 -5.93 15.39
N SER A 434 -6.00 -6.64 16.46
CA SER A 434 -7.11 -6.31 17.33
C SER A 434 -6.71 -5.22 18.31
N VAL A 435 -7.43 -4.09 18.30
CA VAL A 435 -7.37 -3.08 19.38
C VAL A 435 -8.65 -3.17 20.23
N ASN A 436 -9.81 -3.24 19.56
CA ASN A 436 -11.14 -3.47 20.12
C ASN A 436 -11.75 -4.80 19.64
N GLY A 437 -11.07 -5.51 18.73
CA GLY A 437 -11.45 -6.84 18.25
C GLY A 437 -12.48 -6.81 17.12
N VAL A 438 -12.34 -5.84 16.20
CA VAL A 438 -13.27 -5.62 15.08
C VAL A 438 -12.59 -5.89 13.73
N ALA A 439 -13.21 -6.69 12.87
CA ALA A 439 -12.83 -6.81 11.47
C ALA A 439 -14.11 -6.87 10.62
N LYS A 440 -14.36 -5.86 9.77
CA LYS A 440 -15.64 -5.73 9.02
C LYS A 440 -15.46 -5.31 7.57
N GLY A 441 -16.01 -6.07 6.62
CA GLY A 441 -15.89 -5.73 5.20
C GLY A 441 -14.43 -5.66 4.78
N VAL A 442 -13.71 -6.78 4.93
CA VAL A 442 -12.27 -6.86 4.67
C VAL A 442 -12.03 -7.90 3.59
N ASP A 443 -11.49 -7.47 2.45
CA ASP A 443 -11.12 -8.33 1.33
C ASP A 443 -9.59 -8.38 1.22
N ILE A 444 -8.99 -9.57 1.42
CA ILE A 444 -7.59 -9.86 1.14
C ILE A 444 -7.56 -10.92 0.04
N VAL A 445 -7.48 -10.49 -1.22
CA VAL A 445 -7.77 -11.36 -2.37
C VAL A 445 -6.80 -11.19 -3.52
N ASP A 446 -6.58 -12.25 -4.29
CA ASP A 446 -5.81 -12.19 -5.55
C ASP A 446 -4.36 -11.68 -5.36
N ASN A 447 -3.73 -11.96 -4.22
CA ASN A 447 -2.34 -11.59 -3.92
C ASN A 447 -1.39 -12.80 -4.07
N MET A 448 -0.11 -12.50 -4.29
CA MET A 448 0.98 -13.48 -4.38
C MET A 448 1.92 -13.35 -3.18
N PHE A 449 2.24 -14.46 -2.51
CA PHE A 449 3.13 -14.51 -1.36
C PHE A 449 4.31 -15.45 -1.61
N ALA A 450 5.53 -15.01 -1.32
CA ALA A 450 6.77 -15.78 -1.47
C ALA A 450 7.62 -15.69 -0.19
N GLY A 451 7.89 -16.84 0.42
CA GLY A 451 8.61 -16.96 1.69
C GLY A 451 9.63 -18.09 1.73
N GLY A 452 10.33 -18.19 2.87
CA GLY A 452 11.48 -19.09 3.05
C GLY A 452 11.16 -20.50 3.54
N GLY A 453 9.88 -20.91 3.56
CA GLY A 453 9.46 -22.22 4.08
C GLY A 453 9.39 -22.31 5.61
N SER A 454 9.48 -21.17 6.33
CA SER A 454 9.50 -21.13 7.80
C SER A 454 8.11 -21.17 8.46
N GLY A 455 7.06 -21.56 7.73
CA GLY A 455 5.69 -21.71 8.25
C GLY A 455 4.97 -20.40 8.58
N VAL A 456 5.38 -19.27 7.99
CA VAL A 456 4.72 -17.98 8.18
C VAL A 456 3.40 -17.96 7.40
N ASP A 457 2.33 -17.55 8.07
CA ASP A 457 1.01 -17.39 7.47
C ASP A 457 0.92 -16.14 6.57
N ILE A 458 0.25 -16.26 5.41
CA ILE A 458 0.00 -15.13 4.50
C ILE A 458 -0.91 -14.04 5.12
N VAL A 459 -1.80 -14.44 6.04
CA VAL A 459 -2.60 -13.55 6.87
C VAL A 459 -2.54 -14.02 8.31
N THR A 460 -2.17 -13.15 9.23
CA THR A 460 -2.05 -13.44 10.68
C THR A 460 -3.01 -12.58 11.49
N LEU A 461 -3.56 -13.14 12.57
CA LEU A 461 -4.32 -12.40 13.58
C LEU A 461 -3.40 -12.05 14.76
N ASP A 462 -3.25 -10.76 15.06
CA ASP A 462 -2.62 -10.26 16.28
C ASP A 462 -3.71 -9.86 17.28
N GLY A 463 -3.95 -10.70 18.29
CA GLY A 463 -5.02 -10.52 19.28
C GLY A 463 -6.38 -11.13 18.88
N ASN A 464 -7.39 -10.89 19.73
CA ASN A 464 -8.69 -11.59 19.67
C ASN A 464 -9.78 -10.75 19.00
N PHE A 465 -10.35 -11.26 17.91
CA PHE A 465 -11.47 -10.62 17.21
C PHE A 465 -12.83 -11.14 17.71
N THR A 466 -13.61 -10.25 18.31
CA THR A 466 -14.95 -10.55 18.85
C THR A 466 -16.06 -10.23 17.85
N SER A 467 -15.88 -9.19 17.02
CA SER A 467 -16.79 -8.76 15.97
C SER A 467 -16.15 -8.94 14.60
N VAL A 468 -16.47 -10.06 13.95
CA VAL A 468 -16.03 -10.40 12.58
C VAL A 468 -17.26 -10.46 11.70
N ASP A 469 -17.30 -9.69 10.62
CA ASP A 469 -18.41 -9.65 9.66
C ASP A 469 -17.88 -9.35 8.25
N GLN A 470 -18.37 -10.02 7.21
CA GLN A 470 -17.92 -9.79 5.83
C GLN A 470 -16.37 -9.77 5.66
N VAL A 471 -15.65 -10.74 6.27
CA VAL A 471 -14.20 -10.87 6.12
C VAL A 471 -13.86 -12.01 5.16
N ASN A 472 -13.23 -11.66 4.05
CA ASN A 472 -12.94 -12.52 2.92
C ASN A 472 -11.42 -12.60 2.71
N VAL A 473 -10.86 -13.79 2.86
CA VAL A 473 -9.47 -14.08 2.50
C VAL A 473 -9.51 -15.29 1.58
N ASP A 474 -9.22 -15.05 0.29
CA ASP A 474 -9.52 -15.98 -0.80
C ASP A 474 -8.63 -15.72 -2.03
N ARG A 475 -8.46 -16.71 -2.92
CA ARG A 475 -7.69 -16.63 -4.18
C ARG A 475 -6.25 -16.09 -4.07
N ASN A 476 -5.65 -16.19 -2.88
CA ASN A 476 -4.24 -15.85 -2.68
C ASN A 476 -3.36 -17.07 -3.00
N THR A 477 -2.24 -16.85 -3.68
CA THR A 477 -1.25 -17.91 -3.97
C THR A 477 -0.02 -17.76 -3.07
N ALA A 478 0.54 -18.87 -2.58
CA ALA A 478 1.68 -18.86 -1.68
C ALA A 478 2.76 -19.88 -2.09
N GLU A 479 4.01 -19.44 -2.13
CA GLU A 479 5.21 -20.28 -2.19
C GLU A 479 6.00 -20.13 -0.89
N GLY A 480 6.33 -21.24 -0.23
CA GLY A 480 7.11 -21.22 1.02
C GLY A 480 6.41 -20.57 2.23
N MET A 481 5.10 -20.32 2.16
CA MET A 481 4.26 -19.74 3.21
C MET A 481 2.97 -20.53 3.40
N THR A 482 2.35 -20.43 4.57
CA THR A 482 1.10 -21.11 4.90
C THR A 482 -0.10 -20.31 4.36
N VAL A 483 -0.91 -20.93 3.50
CA VAL A 483 -2.17 -20.33 3.04
C VAL A 483 -3.18 -20.27 4.19
N ARG A 484 -3.72 -19.08 4.46
CA ARG A 484 -4.87 -18.87 5.34
C ARG A 484 -6.01 -18.27 4.54
N ALA A 485 -7.23 -18.70 4.82
CA ALA A 485 -8.44 -18.30 4.08
C ALA A 485 -9.66 -18.19 5.01
N THR A 486 -10.75 -17.55 4.57
CA THR A 486 -12.04 -17.59 5.29
C THR A 486 -13.08 -18.50 4.63
N ALA A 487 -12.77 -19.04 3.45
CA ALA A 487 -13.46 -20.17 2.84
C ALA A 487 -12.46 -21.29 2.52
N ALA A 488 -12.90 -22.54 2.56
CA ALA A 488 -12.05 -23.70 2.26
C ALA A 488 -12.88 -24.88 1.74
N GLN A 489 -12.23 -25.75 0.97
CA GLN A 489 -12.80 -27.00 0.45
C GLN A 489 -11.90 -28.17 0.85
N ALA A 490 -12.49 -29.31 1.21
CA ALA A 490 -11.75 -30.54 1.49
C ALA A 490 -12.61 -31.78 1.25
N ALA A 491 -11.97 -32.93 1.08
CA ALA A 491 -12.64 -34.22 0.93
C ALA A 491 -12.04 -35.28 1.86
N VAL A 492 -12.88 -36.13 2.42
CA VAL A 492 -12.46 -37.27 3.26
C VAL A 492 -13.17 -38.54 2.82
N ALA A 493 -12.39 -39.58 2.51
CA ALA A 493 -12.89 -40.92 2.27
C ALA A 493 -12.87 -41.74 3.57
N GLY A 494 -13.88 -42.57 3.80
CA GLY A 494 -13.96 -43.38 5.01
C GLY A 494 -15.00 -44.49 4.92
N ASN A 495 -14.81 -45.53 5.74
CA ASN A 495 -15.77 -46.61 5.94
C ASN A 495 -16.32 -46.54 7.38
N GLY A 496 -17.62 -46.28 7.53
CA GLY A 496 -18.26 -46.19 8.83
C GLY A 496 -19.52 -45.34 8.80
N THR A 497 -19.90 -44.82 9.96
CA THR A 497 -21.08 -43.94 10.16
C THR A 497 -20.72 -42.47 10.35
N LYS A 498 -19.43 -42.10 10.24
CA LYS A 498 -18.93 -40.79 10.62
C LYS A 498 -17.71 -40.37 9.78
N TRP A 499 -17.74 -39.12 9.32
CA TRP A 499 -16.65 -38.45 8.62
C TRP A 499 -16.36 -37.12 9.34
N THR A 500 -15.07 -36.86 9.54
CA THR A 500 -14.58 -35.64 10.22
C THR A 500 -13.60 -34.95 9.28
N VAL A 501 -13.78 -33.64 9.07
CA VAL A 501 -12.90 -32.80 8.26
C VAL A 501 -12.45 -31.62 9.13
N ASP A 502 -11.15 -31.53 9.39
CA ASP A 502 -10.55 -30.44 10.15
C ASP A 502 -9.99 -29.38 9.19
N PHE A 503 -10.46 -28.14 9.35
CA PHE A 503 -10.02 -26.98 8.57
C PHE A 503 -9.14 -26.00 9.38
N SER A 504 -8.74 -26.36 10.60
CA SER A 504 -8.01 -25.48 11.53
C SER A 504 -6.68 -24.94 10.99
N THR A 505 -6.05 -25.67 10.07
CA THR A 505 -4.78 -25.27 9.41
C THR A 505 -4.97 -24.24 8.29
N VAL A 506 -6.19 -24.08 7.77
CA VAL A 506 -6.50 -23.19 6.64
C VAL A 506 -7.34 -22.00 7.10
N LEU A 507 -8.39 -22.25 7.88
CA LEU A 507 -9.33 -21.20 8.28
C LEU A 507 -8.69 -20.17 9.22
N LEU A 508 -8.81 -18.88 8.85
CA LEU A 508 -8.15 -17.77 9.53
C LEU A 508 -8.64 -17.59 10.98
N PHE A 509 -9.95 -17.53 11.19
CA PHE A 509 -10.51 -17.30 12.53
C PHE A 509 -10.71 -18.62 13.29
N PRO A 510 -10.46 -18.68 14.60
CA PRO A 510 -10.76 -19.88 15.40
C PRO A 510 -12.27 -20.01 15.63
N ASP A 511 -12.81 -21.22 15.47
CA ASP A 511 -14.19 -21.60 15.83
C ASP A 511 -15.29 -20.71 15.21
N ARG A 512 -15.17 -20.45 13.90
CA ARG A 512 -16.00 -19.44 13.18
C ARG A 512 -16.66 -19.94 11.89
N ILE A 513 -16.80 -21.25 11.68
CA ILE A 513 -17.55 -21.78 10.53
C ILE A 513 -19.02 -21.35 10.64
N GLY A 514 -19.44 -20.43 9.76
CA GLY A 514 -20.80 -19.88 9.70
C GLY A 514 -21.69 -20.51 8.63
N HIS A 515 -21.08 -21.13 7.61
CA HIS A 515 -21.78 -21.89 6.58
C HIS A 515 -21.01 -23.16 6.21
N VAL A 516 -21.75 -24.23 5.91
CA VAL A 516 -21.25 -25.51 5.41
C VAL A 516 -22.15 -25.98 4.28
N GLN A 517 -21.55 -26.29 3.14
CA GLN A 517 -22.15 -27.10 2.09
C GLN A 517 -21.37 -28.41 2.01
N TYR A 518 -22.05 -29.53 1.71
CA TYR A 518 -21.37 -30.80 1.53
C TYR A 518 -22.12 -31.71 0.57
N SER A 519 -21.37 -32.61 -0.07
CA SER A 519 -21.90 -33.72 -0.85
C SER A 519 -21.26 -35.03 -0.39
N LEU A 520 -22.00 -36.12 -0.46
CA LEU A 520 -21.55 -37.44 -0.04
C LEU A 520 -21.72 -38.42 -1.20
N GLN A 521 -20.60 -38.98 -1.67
CA GLN A 521 -20.53 -39.94 -2.76
C GLN A 521 -20.36 -41.35 -2.18
N SER A 522 -21.25 -42.28 -2.53
CA SER A 522 -21.19 -43.70 -2.16
C SER A 522 -21.77 -44.56 -3.27
N ASP A 523 -21.28 -45.80 -3.40
CA ASP A 523 -21.81 -46.81 -4.33
C ASP A 523 -23.01 -47.59 -3.73
N THR A 524 -23.51 -47.15 -2.56
CA THR A 524 -24.62 -47.80 -1.83
C THR A 524 -25.96 -47.10 -2.07
N ALA A 525 -27.07 -47.82 -1.83
CA ALA A 525 -28.42 -47.26 -1.93
C ALA A 525 -28.69 -46.17 -0.87
N PHE A 526 -29.60 -45.23 -1.15
CA PHE A 526 -29.87 -44.05 -0.31
C PHE A 526 -30.04 -44.33 1.20
N PHE A 527 -29.35 -43.52 2.02
CA PHE A 527 -29.30 -43.57 3.49
C PHE A 527 -29.45 -42.18 4.09
N ARG A 528 -29.73 -42.09 5.39
CA ARG A 528 -29.85 -40.81 6.07
C ARG A 528 -28.47 -40.34 6.49
N HIS A 529 -28.23 -39.05 6.32
CA HIS A 529 -26.97 -38.40 6.64
C HIS A 529 -27.24 -36.96 7.10
N ALA A 530 -26.41 -36.44 8.00
CA ALA A 530 -26.58 -35.11 8.56
C ALA A 530 -25.24 -34.49 8.98
N LEU A 531 -25.14 -33.17 8.81
CA LEU A 531 -24.18 -32.34 9.53
C LEU A 531 -24.51 -32.38 11.04
N ARG A 532 -23.49 -32.61 11.88
CA ARG A 532 -23.62 -32.78 13.34
C ARG A 532 -22.84 -31.78 14.15
N ASN A 533 -21.67 -31.35 13.66
CA ASN A 533 -20.83 -30.38 14.35
C ASN A 533 -20.02 -29.55 13.36
N VAL A 534 -19.68 -28.33 13.77
CA VAL A 534 -18.80 -27.37 13.08
C VAL A 534 -17.77 -26.72 14.02
N SER A 535 -17.79 -27.08 15.31
CA SER A 535 -16.96 -26.47 16.36
C SER A 535 -15.47 -26.75 16.16
N GLY A 536 -14.61 -25.82 16.58
CA GLY A 536 -13.15 -25.97 16.49
C GLY A 536 -12.69 -26.08 15.04
N ASN A 537 -13.33 -25.34 14.13
CA ASN A 537 -13.12 -25.40 12.68
C ASN A 537 -13.19 -26.82 12.09
N THR A 538 -13.93 -27.73 12.75
CA THR A 538 -14.03 -29.13 12.39
C THR A 538 -15.47 -29.47 12.00
N VAL A 539 -15.66 -29.89 10.75
CA VAL A 539 -16.96 -30.38 10.24
C VAL A 539 -17.10 -31.87 10.55
N VAL A 540 -18.23 -32.25 11.16
CA VAL A 540 -18.58 -33.65 11.43
C VAL A 540 -19.89 -33.98 10.73
N ILE A 541 -19.86 -34.99 9.87
CA ILE A 541 -21.03 -35.53 9.16
C ILE A 541 -21.21 -36.99 9.58
N GLU A 542 -22.44 -37.39 9.90
CA GLU A 542 -22.78 -38.73 10.36
C GLU A 542 -23.94 -39.34 9.53
N SER A 543 -23.95 -40.66 9.40
CA SER A 543 -25.01 -41.45 8.76
C SER A 543 -25.63 -42.47 9.73
N ASP A 544 -26.86 -42.91 9.45
CA ASP A 544 -27.54 -43.97 10.19
C ASP A 544 -27.06 -45.39 9.84
N VAL A 545 -26.30 -45.55 8.75
CA VAL A 545 -25.76 -46.85 8.29
C VAL A 545 -24.24 -46.75 8.12
N ALA A 546 -23.52 -47.84 8.39
CA ALA A 546 -22.09 -47.93 8.14
C ALA A 546 -21.82 -48.25 6.66
N MET A 547 -21.01 -47.44 5.98
CA MET A 547 -20.71 -47.60 4.55
C MET A 547 -19.36 -46.99 4.17
N GLN A 548 -18.86 -47.40 3.01
CA GLN A 548 -17.82 -46.66 2.30
C GLN A 548 -18.44 -45.42 1.62
N ALA A 549 -17.92 -44.24 1.92
CA ALA A 549 -18.25 -43.01 1.21
C ALA A 549 -17.08 -42.02 1.20
N THR A 550 -17.09 -41.11 0.22
CA THR A 550 -16.29 -39.89 0.21
C THR A 550 -17.20 -38.70 0.46
N VAL A 551 -16.84 -37.88 1.45
CA VAL A 551 -17.55 -36.65 1.80
C VAL A 551 -16.72 -35.47 1.31
N HIS A 552 -17.29 -34.64 0.45
CA HIS A 552 -16.73 -33.36 0.01
C HIS A 552 -17.42 -32.25 0.80
N VAL A 553 -16.65 -31.33 1.36
CA VAL A 553 -17.12 -30.29 2.27
C VAL A 553 -16.55 -28.93 1.85
N ASP A 554 -17.45 -27.96 1.69
CA ASP A 554 -17.15 -26.55 1.50
C ASP A 554 -17.55 -25.79 2.78
N VAL A 555 -16.67 -24.92 3.29
CA VAL A 555 -16.92 -24.13 4.51
C VAL A 555 -16.65 -22.66 4.28
N ASN A 556 -17.38 -21.80 4.99
CA ASN A 556 -17.17 -20.35 4.96
C ASN A 556 -17.38 -19.73 6.37
N GLN A 557 -16.48 -18.83 6.77
CA GLN A 557 -16.49 -18.11 8.05
C GLN A 557 -17.18 -16.74 8.01
N ALA A 558 -17.33 -16.17 6.82
CA ALA A 558 -18.13 -14.99 6.56
C ALA A 558 -19.40 -15.41 5.79
N PRO A 559 -20.39 -16.02 6.48
CA PRO A 559 -21.66 -16.33 5.84
C PRO A 559 -22.23 -15.02 5.29
N ALA A 560 -22.49 -14.98 3.99
CA ALA A 560 -23.09 -13.81 3.37
C ALA A 560 -24.38 -13.47 4.12
N ASN A 561 -24.52 -12.23 4.60
CA ASN A 561 -25.74 -11.75 5.26
C ASN A 561 -26.89 -11.75 4.25
N GLY A 562 -27.53 -12.91 4.08
CA GLY A 562 -28.59 -13.20 3.12
C GLY A 562 -29.88 -12.41 3.34
N VAL A 563 -29.89 -11.51 4.33
CA VAL A 563 -30.95 -10.53 4.59
C VAL A 563 -31.13 -9.58 3.41
N ILE A 564 -30.05 -9.13 2.75
CA ILE A 564 -30.15 -8.21 1.60
C ILE A 564 -30.62 -8.96 0.34
N ARG A 565 -30.00 -10.10 0.00
CA ARG A 565 -30.42 -10.88 -1.20
C ARG A 565 -31.85 -11.41 -1.09
N LYS A 566 -32.34 -11.81 0.11
CA LYS A 566 -33.76 -12.18 0.28
C LYS A 566 -34.71 -10.99 0.16
N LYS A 567 -34.39 -9.82 0.74
CA LYS A 567 -35.25 -8.63 0.59
C LYS A 567 -35.34 -8.16 -0.87
N VAL A 568 -34.23 -8.12 -1.61
CA VAL A 568 -34.23 -7.73 -3.03
C VAL A 568 -34.93 -8.78 -3.91
N GLY A 569 -34.74 -10.07 -3.64
CA GLY A 569 -35.45 -11.15 -4.36
C GLY A 569 -36.97 -11.05 -4.21
N ILE A 570 -37.45 -10.93 -2.97
CA ILE A 570 -38.89 -10.77 -2.67
C ILE A 570 -39.45 -9.48 -3.31
N LEU A 571 -38.67 -8.38 -3.33
CA LEU A 571 -39.10 -7.13 -3.97
C LEU A 571 -39.18 -7.26 -5.49
N MET A 572 -38.28 -7.99 -6.14
CA MET A 572 -38.31 -8.21 -7.59
C MET A 572 -39.40 -9.19 -8.03
N GLU A 573 -39.71 -10.22 -7.24
CA GLU A 573 -40.87 -11.09 -7.48
C GLU A 573 -42.18 -10.29 -7.32
N ALA A 574 -42.30 -9.45 -6.29
CA ALA A 574 -43.48 -8.61 -6.08
C ALA A 574 -43.69 -7.54 -7.18
N VAL A 575 -42.62 -7.03 -7.81
CA VAL A 575 -42.72 -6.09 -8.94
C VAL A 575 -43.06 -6.80 -10.27
N ALA A 576 -42.74 -8.09 -10.40
CA ALA A 576 -43.07 -8.89 -11.57
C ALA A 576 -44.55 -9.32 -11.64
N GLU A 577 -45.27 -9.34 -10.51
CA GLU A 577 -46.71 -9.64 -10.45
C GLU A 577 -47.62 -8.41 -10.62
N ILE A 578 -47.06 -7.20 -10.83
CA ILE A 578 -47.85 -6.00 -11.09
C ILE A 578 -48.34 -5.99 -12.55
N ASP A 579 -49.65 -6.08 -12.74
CA ASP A 579 -50.31 -5.87 -14.03
C ASP A 579 -50.31 -4.37 -14.37
N TRP A 580 -49.28 -3.94 -15.11
CA TRP A 580 -49.05 -2.54 -15.48
C TRP A 580 -50.13 -1.94 -16.40
N GLU A 581 -51.04 -2.74 -16.98
CA GLU A 581 -52.13 -2.23 -17.81
C GLU A 581 -53.37 -1.77 -17.00
N GLN A 582 -53.42 -2.00 -15.68
CA GLN A 582 -54.58 -1.65 -14.84
C GLN A 582 -54.42 -0.40 -13.96
N LEU A 583 -53.29 0.32 -14.05
CA LEU A 583 -53.08 1.52 -13.25
C LEU A 583 -53.81 2.75 -13.86
N PRO A 584 -54.63 3.49 -13.08
CA PRO A 584 -55.31 4.68 -13.57
C PRO A 584 -54.34 5.85 -13.82
N ASN A 585 -54.60 6.63 -14.88
CA ASN A 585 -53.75 7.71 -15.41
C ASN A 585 -53.66 8.98 -14.51
N SER A 586 -53.28 8.85 -13.24
CA SER A 586 -52.99 9.97 -12.33
C SER A 586 -51.72 9.69 -11.52
N THR A 587 -50.56 10.05 -12.08
CA THR A 587 -49.24 9.53 -11.70
C THR A 587 -48.55 10.18 -10.50
N ASP A 588 -49.11 11.24 -9.91
CA ASP A 588 -48.38 12.05 -8.90
C ASP A 588 -48.63 11.63 -7.44
N SER A 589 -49.67 10.84 -7.16
CA SER A 589 -50.02 10.42 -5.78
C SER A 589 -49.32 9.13 -5.37
N ALA A 590 -49.36 8.08 -6.20
CA ALA A 590 -48.86 6.75 -5.84
C ALA A 590 -47.33 6.70 -5.72
N MET A 591 -46.60 7.48 -6.54
CA MET A 591 -45.15 7.61 -6.47
C MET A 591 -44.67 8.20 -5.12
N ASN A 592 -45.49 9.06 -4.49
CA ASN A 592 -45.15 9.69 -3.22
C ASN A 592 -45.38 8.77 -2.01
N GLU A 593 -46.35 7.85 -2.03
CA GLU A 593 -46.49 6.86 -0.95
C GLU A 593 -45.35 5.82 -0.99
N ILE A 594 -45.03 5.28 -2.17
CA ILE A 594 -43.93 4.30 -2.34
C ILE A 594 -42.58 4.93 -1.94
N GLY A 595 -42.35 6.20 -2.28
CA GLY A 595 -41.12 6.91 -1.89
C GLY A 595 -40.96 7.11 -0.38
N ASN A 596 -42.07 7.29 0.37
CA ASN A 596 -42.03 7.47 1.82
C ASN A 596 -41.84 6.16 2.58
N ASP A 597 -42.46 5.05 2.14
CA ASP A 597 -42.28 3.75 2.77
C ASP A 597 -40.83 3.24 2.64
N VAL A 598 -40.19 3.44 1.48
CA VAL A 598 -38.79 3.08 1.25
C VAL A 598 -37.83 3.88 2.13
N LEU A 599 -38.12 5.15 2.42
CA LEU A 599 -37.31 5.99 3.30
C LEU A 599 -37.48 5.66 4.79
N SER A 600 -38.52 4.92 5.18
CA SER A 600 -38.77 4.52 6.58
C SER A 600 -38.02 3.25 7.02
N LEU A 601 -37.25 2.62 6.11
CA LEU A 601 -36.64 1.30 6.30
C LEU A 601 -35.08 1.28 6.27
N ASN A 602 -34.44 2.44 6.39
CA ASN A 602 -32.99 2.60 6.59
C ASN A 602 -32.61 2.62 8.08
#